data_AF-A0A286UMZ5-F1
#
_entry.id   AF-A0A286UMZ5-F1
#
_cell.length_a   1.000
_cell.length_b   1.000
_cell.length_c   1.000
_cell.angle_alpha   90.00
_cell.angle_beta   90.00
_cell.angle_gamma   90.00
#
_symmetry.space_group_name_H-M   'P 1'
#
loop_
_entity.id
_entity.type
_entity.pdbx_description
1 polymer ?
#
loop_
_entity_poly.entity_id
_entity_poly.type
_entity_poly.pdbx_seq_one_letter_code
_entity_poly.pdbx_strand_id
1 'polypeptide(L)'
;MHSVTAVRRWTTILAKQSWSKYKALPFFWKLLIWFIIGFDILLLVLVLSIGPAVITQKFYDFGQEVARYRYGWMILGLIMTVLCFPPLILYHTSVSLCGFTYGLKGFFVAAPAALFGSGLTFIILRYILRDRLSSWSAKNQKWQALETVIKEKGLPLIILIRVSPFPPWVYANAFFASINTVSLWQFLAATVFVFPKLFLSVFIGSRVAELSDGKQRGQMDTTTKILNFVSVFVSIGFAVLAGIITYRLLQKQVRELHESPDSTSGLAADALEEAEEGAPLLQNVS
;
A
#
# COMPACT_ATOMS: atom_id res chain seq x y z
N MET A 1 -25.13 25.03 12.08
CA MET A 1 -26.00 23.92 12.54
C MET A 1 -26.47 22.97 11.43
N HIS A 2 -26.35 23.29 10.13
CA HIS A 2 -26.80 22.43 9.02
C HIS A 2 -25.83 21.30 8.58
N SER A 3 -24.55 21.33 8.96
CA SER A 3 -23.56 20.31 8.56
C SER A 3 -23.60 19.04 9.42
N VAL A 4 -23.94 19.15 10.70
CA VAL A 4 -23.93 18.03 11.68
C VAL A 4 -25.08 17.05 11.42
N THR A 5 -26.23 17.55 10.98
CA THR A 5 -27.41 16.72 10.64
C THR A 5 -27.21 15.94 9.33
N ALA A 6 -26.47 16.51 8.37
CA ALA A 6 -26.10 15.81 7.15
C ALA A 6 -25.17 14.62 7.46
N VAL A 7 -24.07 14.83 8.18
CA VAL A 7 -23.12 13.77 8.54
C VAL A 7 -23.79 12.64 9.33
N ARG A 8 -24.71 12.97 10.25
CA ARG A 8 -25.47 11.98 11.03
C ARG A 8 -26.44 11.16 10.16
N ARG A 9 -26.98 11.75 9.09
CA ARG A 9 -27.88 11.06 8.14
C ARG A 9 -27.08 10.17 7.18
N TRP A 10 -25.92 10.63 6.72
CA TRP A 10 -25.01 9.83 5.88
C TRP A 10 -24.43 8.61 6.62
N THR A 11 -24.00 8.79 7.87
CA THR A 11 -23.49 7.69 8.71
C THR A 11 -24.55 6.64 9.02
N THR A 12 -25.80 7.04 9.26
CA THR A 12 -26.90 6.09 9.52
C THR A 12 -27.33 5.33 8.26
N ILE A 13 -27.24 5.94 7.07
CA ILE A 13 -27.50 5.27 5.79
C ILE A 13 -26.40 4.25 5.47
N LEU A 14 -25.12 4.64 5.60
CA LEU A 14 -23.98 3.74 5.42
C LEU A 14 -24.02 2.58 6.43
N ALA A 15 -24.32 2.87 7.70
CA ALA A 15 -24.48 1.83 8.73
C ALA A 15 -25.62 0.86 8.39
N LYS A 16 -26.77 1.35 7.89
CA LYS A 16 -27.89 0.50 7.46
C LYS A 16 -27.55 -0.34 6.23
N GLN A 17 -26.87 0.22 5.23
CA GLN A 17 -26.44 -0.52 4.04
C GLN A 17 -25.42 -1.61 4.39
N SER A 18 -24.41 -1.29 5.22
CA SER A 18 -23.43 -2.27 5.69
C SER A 18 -24.06 -3.35 6.57
N TRP A 19 -25.08 -3.02 7.37
CA TRP A 19 -25.82 -3.99 8.20
C TRP A 19 -26.69 -4.95 7.39
N SER A 20 -27.33 -4.43 6.33
CA SER A 20 -28.09 -5.24 5.37
C SER A 20 -27.18 -6.24 4.63
N LYS A 21 -26.04 -5.75 4.12
CA LYS A 21 -25.02 -6.58 3.45
C LYS A 21 -24.40 -7.61 4.40
N TYR A 22 -24.11 -7.22 5.64
CA TYR A 22 -23.65 -8.14 6.70
C TYR A 22 -24.64 -9.27 6.97
N LYS A 23 -25.95 -8.99 7.01
CA LYS A 23 -26.96 -10.03 7.23
C LYS A 23 -27.04 -11.05 6.08
N ALA A 24 -26.81 -10.63 4.84
CA ALA A 24 -26.84 -11.48 3.65
C ALA A 24 -25.63 -12.42 3.50
N LEU A 25 -24.54 -12.20 4.25
CA LEU A 25 -23.34 -13.06 4.19
C LEU A 25 -23.57 -14.41 4.87
N PRO A 26 -23.08 -15.53 4.30
CA PRO A 26 -23.18 -16.85 4.92
C PRO A 26 -22.30 -16.92 6.17
N PHE A 27 -22.62 -17.86 7.07
CA PHE A 27 -22.05 -17.96 8.42
C PHE A 27 -20.50 -17.95 8.45
N PHE A 28 -19.86 -18.62 7.48
CA PHE A 28 -18.40 -18.68 7.37
C PHE A 28 -17.75 -17.29 7.18
N TRP A 29 -18.28 -16.45 6.28
CA TRP A 29 -17.72 -15.12 6.04
C TRP A 29 -17.97 -14.16 7.21
N LYS A 30 -19.08 -14.32 7.94
CA LYS A 30 -19.31 -13.59 9.20
C LYS A 30 -18.27 -13.97 10.25
N LEU A 31 -17.99 -15.26 10.40
CA LEU A 31 -16.96 -15.76 11.31
C LEU A 31 -15.56 -15.23 10.92
N LEU A 32 -15.24 -15.20 9.62
CA LEU A 32 -13.98 -14.64 9.11
C LEU A 32 -13.86 -13.15 9.42
N ILE A 33 -14.92 -12.36 9.23
CA ILE A 33 -14.94 -10.92 9.54
C ILE A 33 -14.74 -10.70 11.05
N TRP A 34 -15.46 -11.43 11.90
CA TRP A 34 -15.26 -11.35 13.36
C TRP A 34 -13.88 -11.82 13.81
N PHE A 35 -13.31 -12.82 13.12
CA PHE A 35 -11.95 -13.28 13.37
C PHE A 35 -10.91 -12.21 12.99
N ILE A 36 -11.06 -11.56 11.83
CA ILE A 36 -10.18 -10.45 11.40
C ILE A 36 -10.29 -9.27 12.37
N ILE A 37 -11.52 -8.83 12.68
CA ILE A 37 -11.75 -7.74 13.64
C ILE A 37 -11.19 -8.10 15.02
N GLY A 38 -11.42 -9.33 15.49
CA GLY A 38 -10.90 -9.81 16.76
C GLY A 38 -9.38 -9.90 16.79
N PHE A 39 -8.76 -10.34 15.68
CA PHE A 39 -7.32 -10.38 15.49
C PHE A 39 -6.72 -8.98 15.48
N ASP A 40 -7.32 -8.03 14.77
CA ASP A 40 -6.86 -6.64 14.71
C ASP A 40 -7.01 -5.94 16.07
N ILE A 41 -8.11 -6.16 16.79
CA ILE A 41 -8.30 -5.66 18.15
C ILE A 41 -7.29 -6.28 19.11
N LEU A 42 -7.06 -7.60 19.03
CA LEU A 42 -6.06 -8.29 19.84
C LEU A 42 -4.66 -7.73 19.57
N LEU A 43 -4.32 -7.51 18.29
CA LEU A 43 -3.04 -6.96 17.87
C LEU A 43 -2.88 -5.51 18.36
N LEU A 44 -3.93 -4.69 18.29
CA LEU A 44 -3.94 -3.34 18.85
C LEU A 44 -3.76 -3.35 20.37
N VAL A 45 -4.50 -4.21 21.09
CA VAL A 45 -4.39 -4.34 22.56
C VAL A 45 -3.00 -4.84 22.96
N LEU A 46 -2.41 -5.76 22.18
CA LEU A 46 -1.06 -6.27 22.40
C LEU A 46 -0.01 -5.17 22.15
N VAL A 47 -0.16 -4.36 21.10
CA VAL A 47 0.71 -3.21 20.81
C VAL A 47 0.63 -2.16 21.93
N LEU A 48 -0.57 -1.88 22.44
CA LEU A 48 -0.77 -0.95 23.54
C LEU A 48 -0.26 -1.51 24.88
N SER A 49 -0.41 -2.82 25.12
CA SER A 49 0.01 -3.48 26.38
C SER A 49 1.52 -3.67 26.48
N ILE A 50 2.20 -4.03 25.39
CA ILE A 50 3.67 -4.13 25.34
C ILE A 50 4.31 -2.74 25.41
N GLY A 51 3.57 -1.71 24.98
CA GLY A 51 4.04 -0.33 24.92
C GLY A 51 4.78 -0.06 23.61
N PRO A 52 4.44 1.04 22.88
CA PRO A 52 5.10 1.39 21.63
C PRO A 52 6.62 1.52 21.77
N ALA A 53 7.10 1.98 22.93
CA ALA A 53 8.51 2.12 23.23
C ALA A 53 9.25 0.78 23.18
N VAL A 54 8.70 -0.30 23.76
CA VAL A 54 9.36 -1.62 23.81
C VAL A 54 9.41 -2.26 22.42
N ILE A 55 8.32 -2.15 21.66
CA ILE A 55 8.26 -2.66 20.28
C ILE A 55 9.29 -1.94 19.43
N THR A 56 9.32 -0.61 19.53
CA THR A 56 10.25 0.22 18.77
C THR A 56 11.70 -0.03 19.17
N GLN A 57 11.97 -0.25 20.46
CA GLN A 57 13.28 -0.67 20.95
C GLN A 57 13.69 -2.04 20.39
N LYS A 58 12.79 -3.03 20.33
CA LYS A 58 13.09 -4.33 19.72
C LYS A 58 13.40 -4.22 18.22
N PHE A 59 12.67 -3.39 17.49
CA PHE A 59 12.98 -3.09 16.08
C PHE A 59 14.31 -2.34 15.94
N TYR A 60 14.63 -1.44 16.88
CA TYR A 60 15.94 -0.79 16.96
C TYR A 60 17.07 -1.81 17.12
N ASP A 61 16.96 -2.66 18.14
CA ASP A 61 17.99 -3.62 18.52
C ASP A 61 18.20 -4.65 17.40
N PHE A 62 17.12 -5.19 16.85
CA PHE A 62 17.17 -6.07 15.67
C PHE A 62 17.85 -5.37 14.49
N GLY A 63 17.44 -4.13 14.23
CA GLY A 63 18.01 -3.36 13.16
C GLY A 63 19.50 -3.08 13.32
N GLN A 64 19.95 -2.71 14.52
CA GLN A 64 21.35 -2.48 14.86
C GLN A 64 22.17 -3.76 14.82
N GLU A 65 21.60 -4.88 15.26
CA GLU A 65 22.23 -6.20 15.17
C GLU A 65 22.48 -6.58 13.70
N VAL A 66 21.48 -6.39 12.84
CA VAL A 66 21.63 -6.59 11.40
C VAL A 66 22.67 -5.64 10.81
N ALA A 67 22.68 -4.37 11.24
CA ALA A 67 23.64 -3.37 10.77
C ALA A 67 25.10 -3.66 11.16
N ARG A 68 25.34 -4.40 12.26
CA ARG A 68 26.70 -4.83 12.65
C ARG A 68 27.32 -5.84 11.69
N TYR A 69 26.50 -6.60 10.96
CA TYR A 69 27.02 -7.52 9.94
C TYR A 69 27.54 -6.72 8.73
N ARG A 70 28.70 -7.14 8.19
CA ARG A 70 29.35 -6.54 7.00
C ARG A 70 28.41 -6.38 5.80
N TYR A 71 27.44 -7.29 5.67
CA TYR A 71 26.44 -7.37 4.61
C TYR A 71 25.00 -7.17 5.12
N GLY A 72 24.80 -6.53 6.28
CA GLY A 72 23.48 -6.29 6.86
C GLY A 72 22.48 -5.60 5.91
N TRP A 73 22.99 -4.71 5.05
CA TRP A 73 22.20 -4.02 4.04
C TRP A 73 21.65 -4.98 2.98
N MET A 74 22.40 -6.04 2.63
CA MET A 74 21.92 -7.08 1.71
C MET A 74 20.86 -7.95 2.38
N ILE A 75 21.01 -8.24 3.68
CA ILE A 75 20.03 -9.02 4.44
C ILE A 75 18.70 -8.28 4.52
N LEU A 76 18.72 -6.98 4.88
CA LEU A 76 17.50 -6.16 4.89
C LEU A 76 16.90 -6.02 3.48
N GLY A 77 17.73 -5.82 2.46
CA GLY A 77 17.28 -5.78 1.07
C GLY A 77 16.58 -7.08 0.66
N LEU A 78 17.15 -8.23 1.01
CA LEU A 78 16.58 -9.54 0.73
C LEU A 78 15.24 -9.75 1.46
N ILE A 79 15.18 -9.40 2.75
CA ILE A 79 13.94 -9.45 3.54
C ILE A 79 12.86 -8.60 2.86
N MET A 80 13.17 -7.37 2.45
CA MET A 80 12.23 -6.52 1.72
C MET A 80 11.76 -7.14 0.41
N THR A 81 12.67 -7.73 -0.38
CA THR A 81 12.34 -8.42 -1.62
C THR A 81 11.39 -9.61 -1.38
N VAL A 82 11.62 -10.40 -0.33
CA VAL A 82 10.74 -11.52 0.04
C VAL A 82 9.37 -11.03 0.51
N LEU A 83 9.32 -9.92 1.24
CA LEU A 83 8.06 -9.34 1.71
C LEU A 83 7.25 -8.63 0.62
N CYS A 84 7.81 -8.44 -0.58
CA CYS A 84 7.04 -7.96 -1.74
C CYS A 84 6.04 -9.01 -2.27
N PHE A 85 6.20 -10.29 -1.91
CA PHE A 85 5.31 -11.36 -2.35
C PHE A 85 3.97 -11.38 -1.56
N PRO A 86 2.81 -11.54 -2.24
CA PRO A 86 1.53 -11.81 -1.56
C PRO A 86 1.66 -13.12 -0.80
N PRO A 87 1.46 -13.21 0.54
CA PRO A 87 0.49 -12.52 1.42
C PRO A 87 1.08 -11.56 2.48
N LEU A 88 2.34 -11.13 2.36
CA LEU A 88 3.09 -10.54 3.48
C LEU A 88 2.92 -9.01 3.55
N ILE A 89 2.02 -8.52 4.41
CA ILE A 89 1.73 -7.07 4.57
C ILE A 89 2.89 -6.27 5.21
N LEU A 90 3.92 -6.96 5.72
CA LEU A 90 5.06 -6.38 6.46
C LEU A 90 6.06 -5.60 5.58
N TYR A 91 5.83 -5.46 4.28
CA TYR A 91 6.68 -4.66 3.39
C TYR A 91 6.88 -3.23 3.90
N HIS A 92 5.80 -2.54 4.28
CA HIS A 92 5.88 -1.16 4.76
C HIS A 92 6.71 -1.02 6.03
N THR A 93 6.56 -1.96 6.97
CA THR A 93 7.38 -2.02 8.19
C THR A 93 8.86 -2.18 7.87
N SER A 94 9.19 -2.98 6.85
CA SER A 94 10.58 -3.22 6.44
C SER A 94 11.23 -2.02 5.77
N VAL A 95 10.45 -1.24 5.00
CA VAL A 95 10.91 0.06 4.46
C VAL A 95 11.24 1.02 5.61
N SER A 96 10.37 1.11 6.62
CA SER A 96 10.63 1.93 7.81
C SER A 96 11.83 1.42 8.59
N LEU A 97 12.04 0.10 8.69
CA LEU A 97 13.19 -0.52 9.34
C LEU A 97 14.52 -0.14 8.65
N CYS A 98 14.55 -0.04 7.32
CA CYS A 98 15.72 0.47 6.60
C CYS A 98 16.06 1.92 6.99
N GLY A 99 15.04 2.77 7.17
CA GLY A 99 15.23 4.12 7.72
C GLY A 99 15.69 4.10 9.17
N PHE A 100 15.16 3.16 9.95
CA PHE A 100 15.48 2.97 11.36
C PHE A 100 16.95 2.57 11.60
N THR A 101 17.49 1.75 10.70
CA THR A 101 18.83 1.15 10.80
C THR A 101 19.92 2.00 10.20
N TYR A 102 19.70 2.53 9.00
CA TYR A 102 20.71 3.22 8.20
C TYR A 102 20.43 4.72 8.04
N GLY A 103 19.39 5.24 8.70
CA GLY A 103 18.95 6.61 8.53
C GLY A 103 18.51 6.89 7.09
N LEU A 104 18.85 8.07 6.57
CA LEU A 104 18.57 8.43 5.17
C LEU A 104 19.31 7.54 4.16
N LYS A 105 20.44 6.94 4.55
CA LYS A 105 21.18 6.00 3.68
C LYS A 105 20.39 4.71 3.45
N GLY A 106 19.42 4.40 4.32
CA GLY A 106 18.48 3.29 4.14
C GLY A 106 17.68 3.38 2.84
N PHE A 107 17.53 4.58 2.26
CA PHE A 107 16.88 4.76 0.95
C PHE A 107 17.66 4.04 -0.17
N PHE A 108 18.98 4.09 -0.15
CA PHE A 108 19.83 3.43 -1.15
C PHE A 108 19.80 1.90 -1.05
N VAL A 109 19.31 1.35 0.07
CA VAL A 109 19.06 -0.08 0.24
C VAL A 109 17.61 -0.40 -0.16
N ALA A 110 16.66 0.40 0.33
CA ALA A 110 15.24 0.19 0.13
C ALA A 110 14.80 0.37 -1.33
N ALA A 111 15.33 1.37 -2.05
CA ALA A 111 14.96 1.64 -3.44
C ALA A 111 15.30 0.49 -4.41
N PRO A 112 16.56 -0.03 -4.46
CA PRO A 112 16.85 -1.18 -5.29
C PRO A 112 16.12 -2.44 -4.79
N ALA A 113 16.02 -2.67 -3.48
CA ALA A 113 15.29 -3.82 -2.95
C ALA A 113 13.80 -3.82 -3.33
N ALA A 114 13.17 -2.64 -3.34
CA ALA A 114 11.79 -2.45 -3.78
C ALA A 114 11.63 -2.72 -5.29
N LEU A 115 12.57 -2.22 -6.11
CA LEU A 115 12.54 -2.38 -7.57
C LEU A 115 12.80 -3.84 -7.98
N PHE A 116 13.81 -4.48 -7.40
CA PHE A 116 14.11 -5.90 -7.64
C PHE A 116 13.01 -6.80 -7.09
N GLY A 117 12.51 -6.52 -5.88
CA GLY A 117 11.43 -7.29 -5.27
C GLY A 117 10.12 -7.21 -6.04
N SER A 118 9.72 -6.01 -6.48
CA SER A 118 8.51 -5.85 -7.28
C SER A 118 8.66 -6.48 -8.67
N GLY A 119 9.82 -6.34 -9.31
CA GLY A 119 10.12 -6.98 -10.60
C GLY A 119 10.12 -8.51 -10.52
N LEU A 120 10.76 -9.08 -9.52
CA LEU A 120 10.79 -10.53 -9.31
C LEU A 120 9.39 -11.08 -9.00
N THR A 121 8.65 -10.40 -8.12
CA THR A 121 7.26 -10.75 -7.80
C THR A 121 6.38 -10.70 -9.06
N PHE A 122 6.53 -9.68 -9.89
CA PHE A 122 5.80 -9.55 -11.15
C PHE A 122 6.06 -10.73 -12.10
N ILE A 123 7.32 -11.11 -12.29
CA ILE A 123 7.70 -12.23 -13.17
C ILE A 123 7.11 -13.55 -12.65
N ILE A 124 7.28 -13.83 -11.36
CA ILE A 124 6.83 -15.08 -10.75
C ILE A 124 5.31 -15.18 -10.78
N LEU A 125 4.60 -14.11 -10.37
CA LEU A 125 3.14 -14.10 -10.40
C LEU A 125 2.62 -14.22 -11.83
N ARG A 126 3.25 -13.57 -12.81
CA ARG A 126 2.84 -13.69 -14.21
C ARG A 126 3.04 -15.10 -14.74
N TYR A 127 4.11 -15.79 -14.35
CA TYR A 127 4.33 -17.18 -14.74
C TYR A 127 3.28 -18.12 -14.12
N ILE A 128 3.01 -17.98 -12.82
CA ILE A 128 2.05 -18.81 -12.08
C ILE A 128 0.60 -18.54 -12.54
N LEU A 129 0.25 -17.28 -12.79
CA LEU A 129 -1.12 -16.87 -13.11
C LEU A 129 -1.45 -16.97 -14.59
N ARG A 130 -0.48 -17.19 -15.49
CA ARG A 130 -0.67 -17.15 -16.95
C ARG A 130 -1.89 -17.94 -17.43
N ASP A 131 -1.99 -19.20 -17.01
CA ASP A 131 -3.04 -20.11 -17.49
C ASP A 131 -4.39 -19.81 -16.84
N ARG A 132 -4.40 -19.39 -15.58
CA ARG A 132 -5.64 -19.00 -14.89
C ARG A 132 -6.17 -17.68 -15.43
N LEU A 133 -5.27 -16.74 -15.69
CA LEU A 133 -5.60 -15.40 -16.13
C LEU A 133 -6.17 -15.38 -17.54
N SER A 134 -5.63 -16.17 -18.47
CA SER A 134 -6.20 -16.29 -19.82
C SER A 134 -7.66 -16.75 -19.77
N SER A 135 -7.95 -17.72 -18.91
CA SER A 135 -9.31 -18.23 -18.71
C SER A 135 -10.25 -17.24 -18.00
N TRP A 136 -9.72 -16.39 -17.11
CA TRP A 136 -10.49 -15.41 -16.35
C TRP A 136 -10.73 -14.12 -17.13
N SER A 137 -9.69 -13.61 -17.79
CA SER A 137 -9.77 -12.45 -18.70
C SER A 137 -10.77 -12.73 -19.83
N ALA A 138 -10.77 -13.94 -20.42
CA ALA A 138 -11.75 -14.33 -21.44
C ALA A 138 -13.21 -14.28 -20.98
N LYS A 139 -13.47 -14.41 -19.67
CA LYS A 139 -14.83 -14.45 -19.10
C LYS A 139 -15.31 -13.08 -18.57
N ASN A 140 -14.41 -12.15 -18.30
CA ASN A 140 -14.75 -10.88 -17.68
C ASN A 140 -14.54 -9.71 -18.65
N GLN A 141 -15.63 -9.17 -19.17
CA GLN A 141 -15.62 -8.04 -20.12
C GLN A 141 -14.96 -6.78 -19.52
N LYS A 142 -15.14 -6.52 -18.22
CA LYS A 142 -14.49 -5.40 -17.51
C LYS A 142 -12.97 -5.54 -17.52
N TRP A 143 -12.47 -6.75 -17.37
CA TRP A 143 -11.03 -7.01 -17.39
C TRP A 143 -10.41 -6.83 -18.78
N GLN A 144 -11.10 -7.28 -19.84
CA GLN A 144 -10.65 -7.06 -21.22
C GLN A 144 -10.65 -5.58 -21.59
N ALA A 145 -11.68 -4.86 -21.15
CA ALA A 145 -11.77 -3.42 -21.30
C ALA A 145 -10.60 -2.71 -20.61
N LEU A 146 -10.28 -3.10 -19.38
CA LEU A 146 -9.13 -2.59 -18.65
C LEU A 146 -7.80 -2.88 -19.36
N GLU A 147 -7.59 -4.10 -19.84
CA GLU A 147 -6.38 -4.46 -20.60
C GLU A 147 -6.23 -3.58 -21.85
N THR A 148 -7.35 -3.29 -22.53
CA THR A 148 -7.41 -2.43 -23.73
C THR A 148 -7.08 -0.98 -23.40
N VAL A 149 -7.72 -0.40 -22.38
CA VAL A 149 -7.45 0.99 -21.96
C VAL A 149 -6.02 1.18 -21.46
N ILE A 150 -5.46 0.20 -20.75
CA ILE A 150 -4.04 0.25 -20.34
C ILE A 150 -3.11 0.15 -21.55
N LYS A 151 -3.47 -0.62 -22.58
CA LYS A 151 -2.71 -0.70 -23.82
C LYS A 151 -2.73 0.63 -24.59
N GLU A 152 -3.85 1.34 -24.58
CA GLU A 152 -4.00 2.65 -25.23
C GLU A 152 -3.33 3.79 -24.45
N LYS A 153 -3.63 3.91 -23.16
CA LYS A 153 -3.08 5.00 -22.31
C LYS A 153 -1.63 4.75 -21.90
N GLY A 154 -1.18 3.49 -21.89
CA GLY A 154 0.21 3.10 -21.66
C GLY A 154 0.76 3.46 -20.29
N LEU A 155 2.05 3.83 -20.27
CA LEU A 155 2.83 4.08 -19.05
C LEU A 155 2.23 5.18 -18.12
N PRO A 156 1.72 6.32 -18.61
CA PRO A 156 1.11 7.34 -17.76
C PRO A 156 0.00 6.82 -16.84
N LEU A 157 -0.88 5.94 -17.35
CA LEU A 157 -1.96 5.36 -16.55
C LEU A 157 -1.40 4.40 -15.48
N ILE A 158 -0.41 3.59 -15.85
CA ILE A 158 0.26 2.66 -14.93
C ILE A 158 0.96 3.43 -13.80
N ILE A 159 1.66 4.52 -14.11
CA ILE A 159 2.28 5.42 -13.12
C ILE A 159 1.22 5.98 -12.19
N LEU A 160 0.11 6.49 -12.74
CA LEU A 160 -0.94 7.12 -11.94
C LEU A 160 -1.56 6.16 -10.94
N ILE A 161 -1.93 4.95 -11.38
CA ILE A 161 -2.46 3.89 -10.53
C ILE A 161 -1.42 3.49 -9.46
N ARG A 162 -0.14 3.36 -9.83
CA ARG A 162 0.97 3.01 -8.90
C ARG A 162 1.20 4.04 -7.80
N VAL A 163 1.15 5.32 -8.16
CA VAL A 163 1.46 6.42 -7.24
C VAL A 163 0.25 6.76 -6.37
N SER A 164 -0.96 6.53 -6.87
CA SER A 164 -2.19 6.65 -6.10
C SER A 164 -2.18 5.79 -4.84
N PRO A 165 -3.01 6.10 -3.83
CA PRO A 165 -3.21 5.24 -2.67
C PRO A 165 -4.02 3.98 -3.03
N PHE A 166 -3.58 3.23 -4.04
CA PHE A 166 -4.06 1.90 -4.39
C PHE A 166 -3.86 0.94 -3.20
N PRO A 167 -4.62 -0.18 -3.12
CA PRO A 167 -4.42 -1.25 -2.15
C PRO A 167 -2.95 -1.60 -1.84
N PRO A 168 -2.66 -2.19 -0.66
CA PRO A 168 -1.30 -2.41 -0.17
C PRO A 168 -0.33 -2.90 -1.25
N TRP A 169 0.92 -2.42 -1.20
CA TRP A 169 1.97 -2.61 -2.24
C TRP A 169 1.98 -3.98 -2.92
N VAL A 170 1.82 -5.01 -2.11
CA VAL A 170 1.83 -6.41 -2.50
C VAL A 170 0.65 -6.79 -3.42
N TYR A 171 -0.55 -6.28 -3.14
CA TYR A 171 -1.74 -6.45 -3.98
C TYR A 171 -1.61 -5.68 -5.29
N ALA A 172 -1.03 -4.47 -5.25
CA ALA A 172 -0.71 -3.72 -6.46
C ALA A 172 0.22 -4.53 -7.38
N ASN A 173 1.25 -5.18 -6.84
CA ASN A 173 2.15 -6.02 -7.64
C ASN A 173 1.41 -7.19 -8.32
N ALA A 174 0.52 -7.86 -7.58
CA ALA A 174 -0.32 -8.93 -8.10
C ALA A 174 -1.30 -8.45 -9.18
N PHE A 175 -1.96 -7.31 -8.94
CA PHE A 175 -2.88 -6.69 -9.89
C PHE A 175 -2.20 -6.42 -11.24
N PHE A 176 -1.06 -5.74 -11.23
CA PHE A 176 -0.36 -5.48 -12.50
C PHE A 176 0.23 -6.74 -13.14
N ALA A 177 0.66 -7.73 -12.34
CA ALA A 177 1.09 -9.03 -12.86
C ALA A 177 -0.05 -9.80 -13.55
N SER A 178 -1.29 -9.55 -13.14
CA SER A 178 -2.50 -10.10 -13.76
C SER A 178 -2.96 -9.38 -15.03
N ILE A 179 -2.28 -8.33 -15.49
CA ILE A 179 -2.67 -7.60 -16.70
C ILE A 179 -1.66 -7.93 -17.80
N ASN A 180 -2.10 -8.64 -18.85
CA ASN A 180 -1.18 -9.13 -19.87
C ASN A 180 -0.54 -8.01 -20.70
N THR A 181 -1.25 -6.89 -20.88
CA THR A 181 -0.77 -5.77 -21.69
C THR A 181 0.34 -4.97 -21.02
N VAL A 182 0.50 -5.10 -19.69
CA VAL A 182 1.56 -4.42 -18.94
C VAL A 182 2.89 -5.15 -19.15
N SER A 183 3.89 -4.45 -19.64
CA SER A 183 5.25 -5.00 -19.76
C SER A 183 6.06 -4.80 -18.47
N LEU A 184 7.06 -5.66 -18.23
CA LEU A 184 7.95 -5.55 -17.06
C LEU A 184 8.66 -4.18 -17.01
N TRP A 185 9.12 -3.66 -18.15
CA TRP A 185 9.78 -2.35 -18.20
C TRP A 185 8.84 -1.20 -17.83
N GLN A 186 7.59 -1.21 -18.31
CA GLN A 186 6.59 -0.22 -17.92
C GLN A 186 6.30 -0.29 -16.41
N PHE A 187 6.20 -1.50 -15.87
CA PHE A 187 6.01 -1.74 -14.45
C PHE A 187 7.17 -1.21 -13.60
N LEU A 188 8.42 -1.50 -14.00
CA LEU A 188 9.62 -1.05 -13.29
C LEU A 188 9.77 0.47 -13.37
N ALA A 189 9.57 1.06 -14.56
CA ALA A 189 9.55 2.50 -14.74
C ALA A 189 8.50 3.16 -13.84
N ALA A 190 7.28 2.63 -13.80
CA ALA A 190 6.23 3.14 -12.92
C ALA A 190 6.57 2.99 -11.42
N THR A 191 7.32 1.95 -11.05
CA THR A 191 7.78 1.75 -9.66
C THR A 191 8.77 2.83 -9.23
N VAL A 192 9.63 3.31 -10.13
CA VAL A 192 10.56 4.40 -9.86
C VAL A 192 9.83 5.69 -9.49
N PHE A 193 8.67 5.98 -10.10
CA PHE A 193 7.84 7.13 -9.73
C PHE A 193 7.25 7.03 -8.31
N VAL A 194 7.26 5.85 -7.69
CA VAL A 194 6.83 5.67 -6.29
C VAL A 194 7.98 5.94 -5.30
N PHE A 195 9.23 6.12 -5.77
CA PHE A 195 10.38 6.38 -4.89
C PHE A 195 10.24 7.60 -3.97
N PRO A 196 9.59 8.72 -4.34
CA PRO A 196 9.35 9.81 -3.41
C PRO A 196 8.54 9.38 -2.17
N LYS A 197 7.51 8.53 -2.37
CA LYS A 197 6.72 7.94 -1.27
C LYS A 197 7.57 7.01 -0.39
N LEU A 198 8.44 6.22 -1.05
CA LEU A 198 9.38 5.34 -0.36
C LEU A 198 10.41 6.14 0.47
N PHE A 199 10.96 7.22 -0.10
CA PHE A 199 11.90 8.13 0.57
C PHE A 199 11.27 8.76 1.82
N LEU A 200 10.04 9.27 1.71
CA LEU A 200 9.32 9.82 2.87
C LEU A 200 9.14 8.77 3.97
N SER A 201 8.84 7.52 3.60
CA SER A 201 8.68 6.43 4.57
C SER A 201 9.99 6.09 5.29
N VAL A 202 11.11 6.09 4.57
CA VAL A 202 12.47 5.91 5.13
C VAL A 202 12.85 7.09 6.03
N PHE A 203 12.56 8.32 5.61
CA PHE A 203 12.83 9.54 6.39
C PHE A 203 12.05 9.55 7.70
N ILE A 204 10.76 9.22 7.66
CA ILE A 204 9.94 9.10 8.88
C ILE A 204 10.54 8.02 9.78
N GLY A 205 10.90 6.86 9.23
CA GLY A 205 11.58 5.80 9.97
C GLY A 205 12.85 6.26 10.69
N SER A 206 13.72 7.02 10.00
CA SER A 206 14.97 7.51 10.60
C SER A 206 14.73 8.52 11.73
N ARG A 207 13.76 9.42 11.58
CA ARG A 207 13.40 10.39 12.63
C ARG A 207 12.74 9.75 13.84
N VAL A 208 11.91 8.72 13.63
CA VAL A 208 11.32 7.96 14.72
C VAL A 208 12.40 7.17 15.48
N ALA A 209 13.45 6.70 14.80
CA ALA A 209 14.58 6.03 15.46
C ALA A 209 15.33 6.94 16.43
N GLU A 210 15.68 8.15 15.99
CA GLU A 210 16.34 9.17 16.83
C GLU A 210 15.49 9.54 18.07
N LEU A 211 14.15 9.51 17.95
CA LEU A 211 13.22 9.78 19.05
C LEU A 211 13.04 8.59 20.01
N SER A 212 13.41 7.39 19.57
CA SER A 212 13.18 6.14 20.31
C SER A 212 14.42 5.67 21.06
N ASP A 213 15.62 6.00 20.60
CA ASP A 213 16.85 5.72 21.34
C ASP A 213 16.92 6.59 22.60
N GLY A 214 16.73 5.97 23.77
CA GLY A 214 16.80 6.64 25.08
C GLY A 214 18.16 7.30 25.38
N LYS A 215 19.26 6.82 24.78
CA LYS A 215 20.60 7.41 24.97
C LYS A 215 20.77 8.67 24.13
N GLN A 216 20.42 8.63 22.84
CA GLN A 216 20.39 9.83 22.00
C GLN A 216 19.37 10.85 22.49
N ARG A 217 18.15 10.42 22.85
CA ARG A 217 17.11 11.29 23.41
C ARG A 217 17.55 11.94 24.72
N GLY A 218 18.35 11.27 25.55
CA GLY A 218 18.92 11.85 26.77
C GLY A 218 19.94 12.96 26.51
N GLN A 219 20.70 12.87 25.41
CA GLN A 219 21.74 13.82 25.03
C GLN A 219 21.26 14.95 24.09
N MET A 220 20.09 14.79 23.47
CA MET A 220 19.54 15.79 22.56
C MET A 220 18.96 17.00 23.30
N ASP A 221 19.34 18.19 22.81
CA ASP A 221 18.73 19.45 23.22
C ASP A 221 17.21 19.45 22.94
N THR A 222 16.47 20.20 23.74
CA THR A 222 15.01 20.34 23.64
C THR A 222 14.61 20.85 22.26
N THR A 223 15.43 21.73 21.68
CA THR A 223 15.24 22.25 20.31
C THR A 223 15.32 21.15 19.26
N THR A 224 16.30 20.26 19.34
CA THR A 224 16.46 19.15 18.39
C THR A 224 15.31 18.13 18.50
N LYS A 225 14.81 17.89 19.71
CA LYS A 225 13.63 17.04 19.93
C LYS A 225 12.39 17.61 19.26
N ILE A 226 12.14 18.92 19.44
CA ILE A 226 11.02 19.63 18.81
C ILE A 226 11.17 19.62 17.30
N LEU A 227 12.35 19.91 16.76
CA LEU A 227 12.62 19.87 15.31
C LEU A 227 12.39 18.49 14.72
N ASN A 228 12.84 17.42 15.37
CA ASN A 228 12.60 16.06 14.92
C ASN A 228 11.11 15.71 14.93
N PHE A 229 10.40 16.05 16.01
CA PHE A 229 8.96 15.85 16.10
C PHE A 229 8.23 16.59 14.98
N VAL A 230 8.47 17.90 14.84
CA VAL A 230 7.90 18.72 13.76
C VAL A 230 8.21 18.15 12.39
N SER A 231 9.44 17.69 12.15
CA SER A 231 9.83 17.10 10.86
C SER A 231 9.02 15.85 10.53
N VAL A 232 8.70 15.00 11.51
CA VAL A 232 7.85 13.81 11.32
C VAL A 232 6.44 14.22 10.92
N PHE A 233 5.82 15.18 11.62
CA PHE A 233 4.47 15.66 11.28
C PHE A 233 4.42 16.33 9.92
N VAL A 234 5.44 17.12 9.59
CA VAL A 234 5.57 17.75 8.27
C VAL A 234 5.69 16.69 7.17
N SER A 235 6.53 15.67 7.35
CA SER A 235 6.66 14.57 6.39
C SER A 235 5.39 13.75 6.23
N ILE A 236 4.65 13.49 7.32
CA ILE A 236 3.33 12.85 7.25
C ILE A 236 2.35 13.74 6.49
N GLY A 237 2.34 15.05 6.76
CA GLY A 237 1.52 16.03 6.04
C GLY A 237 1.80 16.04 4.53
N PHE A 238 3.08 16.02 4.14
CA PHE A 238 3.48 15.88 2.73
C PHE A 238 3.03 14.56 2.12
N ALA A 239 3.16 13.44 2.84
CA ALA A 239 2.72 12.13 2.36
C ALA A 239 1.20 12.09 2.15
N VAL A 240 0.42 12.64 3.09
CA VAL A 240 -1.04 12.75 2.98
C VAL A 240 -1.44 13.66 1.82
N LEU A 241 -0.79 14.82 1.68
CA LEU A 241 -1.07 15.75 0.59
C LEU A 241 -0.78 15.11 -0.78
N ALA A 242 0.38 14.47 -0.94
CA ALA A 242 0.74 13.74 -2.15
C ALA A 242 -0.26 12.62 -2.44
N GLY A 243 -0.70 11.88 -1.42
CA GLY A 243 -1.76 10.87 -1.52
C GLY A 243 -3.08 11.46 -2.01
N ILE A 244 -3.52 12.60 -1.46
CA ILE A 244 -4.76 13.29 -1.87
C ILE A 244 -4.65 13.79 -3.31
N ILE A 245 -3.52 14.39 -3.69
CA ILE A 245 -3.31 14.91 -5.05
C ILE A 245 -3.37 13.76 -6.06
N THR A 246 -2.64 12.68 -5.81
CA THR A 246 -2.55 11.53 -6.72
C THR A 246 -3.86 10.76 -6.80
N TYR A 247 -4.59 10.63 -5.69
CA TYR A 247 -5.96 10.10 -5.68
C TYR A 247 -6.90 10.95 -6.52
N ARG A 248 -6.87 12.29 -6.38
CA ARG A 248 -7.71 13.19 -7.19
C ARG A 248 -7.38 13.10 -8.67
N LEU A 249 -6.10 12.97 -9.02
CA LEU A 249 -5.67 12.79 -10.41
C LEU A 249 -6.15 11.45 -10.98
N LEU A 250 -6.06 10.36 -10.20
CA LEU A 250 -6.60 9.06 -10.60
C LEU A 250 -8.12 9.13 -10.82
N GLN A 251 -8.85 9.69 -9.87
CA GLN A 251 -10.31 9.83 -9.94
C GLN A 251 -10.76 10.70 -11.11
N LYS A 252 -10.00 11.76 -11.44
CA LYS A 252 -10.26 12.54 -12.66
C LYS A 252 -10.10 11.67 -13.91
N GLN A 253 -9.05 10.86 -13.98
CA GLN A 253 -8.79 9.97 -15.11
C GLN A 253 -9.87 8.88 -15.25
N VAL A 254 -10.33 8.32 -14.13
CA VAL A 254 -11.42 7.32 -14.08
C VAL A 254 -12.74 7.95 -14.53
N ARG A 255 -13.02 9.19 -14.13
CA ARG A 255 -14.19 9.93 -14.59
C ARG A 255 -14.14 10.25 -16.08
N GLU A 256 -12.99 10.66 -16.59
CA GLU A 256 -12.79 10.88 -18.04
C GLU A 256 -13.00 9.59 -18.86
N LEU A 257 -12.67 8.42 -18.28
CA LEU A 257 -12.96 7.12 -18.90
C LEU A 257 -14.46 6.80 -18.92
N HIS A 258 -15.20 7.16 -17.85
CA HIS A 258 -16.67 7.02 -17.80
C HIS A 258 -17.41 7.93 -18.77
N GLU A 259 -16.92 9.16 -18.97
CA GLU A 259 -17.55 10.15 -19.85
C GLU A 259 -17.21 9.92 -21.34
N SER A 260 -16.29 9.00 -21.64
CA SER A 260 -15.95 8.63 -23.01
C SER A 260 -17.13 7.95 -23.72
N PRO A 261 -17.41 8.28 -24.99
CA PRO A 261 -18.52 7.66 -25.74
C PRO A 261 -18.31 6.16 -26.02
N ASP A 262 -17.10 5.63 -25.78
CA ASP A 262 -16.79 4.23 -25.93
C ASP A 262 -17.17 3.42 -24.67
N SER A 263 -18.06 2.45 -24.84
CA SER A 263 -18.48 1.51 -23.78
C SER A 263 -17.32 0.76 -23.13
N THR A 264 -16.21 0.53 -23.86
CA THR A 264 -15.00 -0.12 -23.33
C THR A 264 -14.33 0.74 -22.27
N SER A 265 -14.29 2.06 -22.46
CA SER A 265 -13.68 2.98 -21.49
C SER A 265 -14.42 2.99 -20.16
N GLY A 266 -15.76 2.97 -20.18
CA GLY A 266 -16.58 2.86 -18.96
C GLY A 266 -16.36 1.54 -18.21
N LEU A 267 -16.36 0.41 -18.91
CA LEU A 267 -16.11 -0.90 -18.30
C LEU A 267 -14.71 -1.03 -17.68
N ALA A 268 -13.71 -0.36 -18.27
CA ALA A 268 -12.35 -0.29 -17.71
C ALA A 268 -12.30 0.55 -16.44
N ALA A 269 -13.10 1.62 -16.37
CA ALA A 269 -13.21 2.46 -15.19
C ALA A 269 -13.85 1.69 -14.02
N ASP A 270 -14.93 0.95 -14.27
CA ASP A 270 -15.54 0.04 -13.30
C ASP A 270 -14.53 -0.99 -12.77
N ALA A 271 -13.73 -1.58 -13.65
CA ALA A 271 -12.71 -2.56 -13.28
C ALA A 271 -11.63 -1.98 -12.37
N LEU A 272 -11.24 -0.72 -12.60
CA LEU A 272 -10.26 -0.01 -11.77
C LEU A 272 -10.84 0.31 -10.38
N GLU A 273 -12.08 0.75 -10.31
CA GLU A 273 -12.77 1.02 -9.05
C GLU A 273 -12.92 -0.26 -8.22
N GLU A 274 -13.33 -1.38 -8.84
CA GLU A 274 -13.39 -2.68 -8.18
C GLU A 274 -12.04 -3.16 -7.63
N ALA A 275 -10.97 -2.91 -8.38
CA ALA A 275 -9.63 -3.25 -7.97
C ALA A 275 -9.12 -2.34 -6.83
N GLU A 276 -9.49 -1.06 -6.84
CA GLU A 276 -9.18 -0.09 -5.79
C GLU A 276 -9.93 -0.40 -4.49
N GLU A 277 -11.20 -0.77 -4.56
CA GLU A 277 -12.02 -1.15 -3.41
C GLU A 277 -11.59 -2.50 -2.79
N GLY A 278 -10.71 -3.27 -3.45
CA GLY A 278 -10.23 -4.55 -2.96
C GLY A 278 -11.34 -5.58 -2.79
N ALA A 279 -12.42 -5.45 -3.56
CA ALA A 279 -13.66 -6.18 -3.34
C ALA A 279 -14.01 -7.13 -4.51
N PRO A 280 -13.29 -8.26 -4.69
CA PRO A 280 -13.86 -9.41 -5.40
C PRO A 280 -15.07 -10.02 -4.66
N LEU A 281 -15.45 -9.49 -3.47
CA LEU A 281 -16.46 -10.05 -2.57
C LEU A 281 -17.80 -9.29 -2.53
N LEU A 282 -18.02 -8.24 -3.33
CA LEU A 282 -19.29 -7.49 -3.31
C LEU A 282 -20.08 -7.47 -4.62
N GLN A 283 -19.56 -8.05 -5.71
CA GLN A 283 -20.28 -8.05 -6.99
C GLN A 283 -20.83 -9.42 -7.44
N ASN A 284 -20.37 -10.54 -6.86
CA ASN A 284 -20.85 -11.89 -7.23
C ASN A 284 -21.75 -12.53 -6.16
N VAL A 285 -22.52 -11.72 -5.43
CA VAL A 285 -23.67 -12.20 -4.63
C VAL A 285 -24.88 -11.34 -4.98
N SER A 286 -25.33 -11.48 -6.22
CA SER A 286 -26.69 -11.20 -6.65
C SER A 286 -27.14 -12.34 -7.53
#